data_AF-A0A2G9RBU7-F1
#
_entry.id   AF-A0A2G9RBU7-F1
#
_cell.length_a   1.000
_cell.length_b   1.000
_cell.length_c   1.000
_cell.angle_alpha   90.00
_cell.angle_beta   90.00
_cell.angle_gamma   90.00
#
_symmetry.space_group_name_H-M   'P 1'
#
loop_
_entity.id
_entity.type
_entity.pdbx_description
1 polymer ?
#
loop_
_entity_poly.entity_id
_entity_poly.type
_entity_poly.pdbx_seq_one_letter_code
_entity_poly.pdbx_strand_id
1 'polypeptide(L)'
;DMHVISTDENQVFVAIQEWNQNETYNLYISDTRGIFFTLALENVKSIKSPEGNVMIDLYEVAGIKGMFLANKKIDSQVKTFITYNKGRDWTLLQAPDVDLRGDPVNCVLPYCSLHLHLKVSENPYTTGNIASRDTAPGIIVASGNIGSELTENEISMFISSDAGNTWRQVALMVTYVT
;
A
#
# COMPACT_ATOMS: atom_id res chain seq x y z
N ASP A 1 2.22 -21.10 -0.08
CA ASP A 1 3.57 -20.60 -0.41
C ASP A 1 3.99 -19.57 0.65
N MET A 2 5.28 -19.33 0.85
CA MET A 2 5.79 -18.43 1.90
C MET A 2 6.87 -17.48 1.34
N HIS A 3 6.74 -16.19 1.65
CA HIS A 3 7.74 -15.16 1.33
C HIS A 3 8.18 -14.42 2.59
N VAL A 4 9.49 -14.22 2.74
CA VAL A 4 10.06 -13.34 3.78
C VAL A 4 10.05 -11.92 3.24
N ILE A 5 9.37 -11.01 3.95
CA ILE A 5 9.26 -9.60 3.57
C ILE A 5 10.39 -8.78 4.19
N SER A 6 10.57 -8.91 5.51
CA SER A 6 11.58 -8.17 6.26
C SER A 6 12.05 -9.01 7.45
N THR A 7 13.30 -8.77 7.86
CA THR A 7 13.92 -9.42 9.04
C THR A 7 14.44 -8.39 10.04
N ASP A 8 13.88 -7.17 9.97
CA ASP A 8 14.35 -6.02 10.73
C ASP A 8 14.00 -6.10 12.23
N GLU A 9 14.95 -5.67 13.06
CA GLU A 9 14.84 -5.58 14.53
C GLU A 9 14.51 -6.91 15.23
N ASN A 10 15.19 -7.99 14.81
CA ASN A 10 15.06 -9.34 15.39
C ASN A 10 13.65 -9.95 15.28
N GLN A 11 12.81 -9.42 14.40
CA GLN A 11 11.51 -9.99 14.08
C GLN A 11 11.46 -10.31 12.59
N VAL A 12 10.66 -11.31 12.24
CA VAL A 12 10.47 -11.78 10.88
C VAL A 12 9.04 -11.42 10.46
N PHE A 13 8.93 -10.66 9.38
CA PHE A 13 7.66 -10.34 8.74
C PHE A 13 7.52 -11.17 7.48
N VAL A 14 6.48 -11.99 7.40
CA VAL A 14 6.30 -12.98 6.33
C VAL A 14 4.90 -12.92 5.76
N ALA A 15 4.79 -13.29 4.50
CA ALA A 15 3.54 -13.48 3.82
C ALA A 15 3.34 -14.95 3.48
N ILE A 16 2.16 -15.48 3.80
CA ILE A 16 1.81 -16.87 3.59
C ILE A 16 0.50 -16.93 2.80
N GLN A 17 0.49 -17.69 1.71
CA GLN A 17 -0.73 -18.01 0.98
C GLN A 17 -1.30 -19.33 1.48
N GLU A 18 -2.53 -19.27 1.98
CA GLU A 18 -3.30 -20.44 2.41
C GLU A 18 -3.95 -21.17 1.23
N TRP A 19 -4.26 -22.46 1.44
CA TRP A 19 -4.70 -23.39 0.39
C TRP A 19 -6.03 -23.03 -0.29
N ASN A 20 -6.87 -22.24 0.38
CA ASN A 20 -8.19 -21.81 -0.10
C ASN A 20 -8.21 -20.38 -0.66
N GLN A 21 -7.07 -19.68 -0.67
CA GLN A 21 -6.99 -18.29 -1.10
C GLN A 21 -6.50 -18.17 -2.56
N ASN A 22 -7.34 -17.60 -3.41
CA ASN A 22 -6.97 -17.23 -4.77
C ASN A 22 -6.48 -15.77 -4.79
N GLU A 23 -5.21 -15.59 -5.14
CA GLU A 23 -4.58 -14.28 -5.41
C GLU A 23 -4.42 -13.38 -4.18
N THR A 24 -4.54 -13.92 -2.98
CA THR A 24 -4.27 -13.20 -1.72
C THR A 24 -3.30 -13.93 -0.82
N TYR A 25 -2.64 -13.16 0.04
CA TYR A 25 -1.71 -13.63 1.07
C TYR A 25 -2.11 -13.05 2.44
N ASN A 26 -1.84 -13.80 3.50
CA ASN A 26 -1.93 -13.32 4.87
C ASN A 26 -0.53 -12.94 5.37
N LEU A 27 -0.40 -11.77 6.00
CA LEU A 27 0.83 -11.29 6.62
C LEU A 27 0.89 -11.75 8.07
N TYR A 28 2.07 -12.18 8.50
CA TYR A 28 2.35 -12.57 9.88
C TYR A 28 3.64 -11.91 10.37
N ILE A 29 3.65 -11.58 11.66
CA ILE A 29 4.83 -11.08 12.36
C ILE A 29 5.26 -12.07 13.45
N SER A 30 6.57 -12.29 13.57
CA SER A 30 7.13 -13.16 14.61
C SER A 30 7.32 -12.46 15.95
N ASP A 31 7.46 -13.25 17.02
CA ASP A 31 8.13 -12.83 18.25
C ASP A 31 9.61 -12.52 17.98
N THR A 32 10.30 -11.92 18.96
CA THR A 32 11.73 -11.54 18.85
C THR A 32 12.69 -12.71 18.73
N ARG A 33 12.20 -13.95 18.85
CA ARG A 33 12.96 -15.18 18.65
C ARG A 33 12.73 -15.80 17.28
N GLY A 34 11.76 -15.29 16.50
CA GLY A 34 11.41 -15.83 15.20
C GLY A 34 10.64 -17.17 15.25
N ILE A 35 10.04 -17.52 16.40
CA ILE A 35 9.43 -18.84 16.61
C ILE A 35 7.90 -18.77 16.50
N PHE A 36 7.28 -17.80 17.18
CA PHE A 36 5.83 -17.68 17.24
C PHE A 36 5.36 -16.57 16.32
N PHE A 37 4.40 -16.87 15.45
CA PHE A 37 3.87 -15.92 14.47
C PHE A 37 2.43 -15.55 14.81
N THR A 38 2.13 -14.25 14.72
CA THR A 38 0.77 -13.70 14.89
C THR A 38 0.32 -13.07 13.58
N LEU A 39 -0.96 -13.25 13.25
CA LEU A 39 -1.58 -12.64 12.07
C LEU A 39 -1.53 -11.11 12.20
N ALA A 40 -0.96 -10.46 11.18
CA ALA A 40 -0.82 -9.01 11.08
C ALA A 40 -1.88 -8.41 10.13
N LEU A 41 -2.10 -9.02 8.96
CA LEU A 41 -3.09 -8.56 8.00
C LEU A 41 -3.56 -9.69 7.09
N GLU A 42 -4.87 -9.85 6.94
CA GLU A 42 -5.45 -10.85 6.04
C GLU A 42 -5.67 -10.31 4.63
N ASN A 43 -5.72 -11.22 3.65
CA ASN A 43 -6.21 -10.97 2.30
C ASN A 43 -5.46 -9.86 1.54
N VAL A 44 -4.15 -9.75 1.72
CA VAL A 44 -3.32 -8.81 0.96
C VAL A 44 -3.27 -9.27 -0.50
N LYS A 45 -3.56 -8.35 -1.41
CA LYS A 45 -3.56 -8.61 -2.86
C LYS A 45 -2.17 -9.06 -3.29
N SER A 46 -2.12 -10.04 -4.18
CA SER A 46 -0.90 -10.44 -4.87
C SER A 46 -1.05 -10.24 -6.38
N ILE A 47 0.06 -9.93 -7.03
CA ILE A 47 0.15 -9.73 -8.47
C ILE A 47 1.10 -10.81 -9.00
N LYS A 48 0.59 -11.64 -9.91
CA LYS A 48 1.43 -12.57 -10.66
C LYS A 48 2.02 -11.83 -11.85
N SER A 49 3.35 -11.79 -11.94
CA SER A 49 4.03 -11.30 -13.13
C SER A 49 3.79 -12.27 -14.30
N PRO A 50 3.92 -11.80 -15.55
CA PRO A 50 3.86 -12.66 -16.73
C PRO A 50 4.88 -13.81 -16.71
N GLU A 51 5.98 -13.63 -15.98
CA GLU A 51 7.05 -14.61 -15.79
C GLU A 51 6.74 -15.63 -14.69
N GLY A 52 5.59 -15.51 -14.02
CA GLY A 52 5.16 -16.39 -12.94
C GLY A 52 5.61 -15.98 -11.54
N ASN A 53 6.37 -14.88 -11.42
CA ASN A 53 6.80 -14.37 -10.10
C ASN A 53 5.60 -13.74 -9.38
N VAL A 54 5.39 -14.13 -8.12
CA VAL A 54 4.35 -13.53 -7.27
C VAL A 54 4.93 -12.34 -6.53
N MET A 55 4.31 -11.18 -6.66
CA MET A 55 4.60 -9.99 -5.89
C MET A 55 3.43 -9.71 -4.96
N ILE A 56 3.70 -9.47 -3.69
CA ILE A 56 2.67 -9.08 -2.73
C ILE A 56 2.54 -7.57 -2.79
N ASP A 57 1.32 -7.05 -2.86
CA ASP A 57 1.02 -5.62 -3.02
C ASP A 57 1.19 -4.89 -1.68
N LEU A 58 2.46 -4.79 -1.28
CA LEU A 58 2.97 -4.29 -0.01
C LEU A 58 4.19 -3.42 -0.28
N TYR A 59 4.28 -2.27 0.41
CA TYR A 59 5.37 -1.32 0.30
C TYR A 59 5.94 -0.98 1.68
N GLU A 60 7.24 -1.14 1.85
CA GLU A 60 7.98 -0.68 3.04
C GLU A 60 8.44 0.76 2.81
N VAL A 61 8.13 1.64 3.77
CA VAL A 61 8.48 3.07 3.65
C VAL A 61 9.93 3.28 4.06
N ALA A 62 10.74 3.75 3.13
CA ALA A 62 12.14 4.08 3.36
C ALA A 62 12.27 5.23 4.39
N GLY A 63 13.28 5.14 5.25
CA GLY A 63 13.57 6.09 6.31
C GLY A 63 12.74 5.92 7.58
N ILE A 64 11.68 5.10 7.60
CA ILE A 64 10.83 4.86 8.78
C ILE A 64 10.62 3.36 8.99
N LYS A 65 11.42 2.79 9.89
CA LYS A 65 11.38 1.35 10.19
C LYS A 65 10.01 0.91 10.68
N GLY A 66 9.52 -0.17 10.10
CA GLY A 66 8.28 -0.80 10.50
C GLY A 66 7.01 -0.12 10.02
N MET A 67 7.14 0.86 9.12
CA MET A 67 6.03 1.47 8.43
C MET A 67 5.78 0.77 7.10
N PHE A 68 4.56 0.28 6.91
CA PHE A 68 4.17 -0.43 5.69
C PHE A 68 2.85 0.10 5.15
N LEU A 69 2.70 0.07 3.83
CA LEU A 69 1.42 0.19 3.13
C LEU A 69 1.08 -1.13 2.47
N ALA A 70 -0.17 -1.56 2.53
CA ALA A 70 -0.63 -2.80 1.90
C ALA A 70 -1.99 -2.62 1.23
N ASN A 71 -2.17 -3.22 0.07
CA ASN A 71 -3.48 -3.31 -0.58
C ASN A 71 -4.18 -4.60 -0.17
N LYS A 72 -5.24 -4.46 0.60
CA LYS A 72 -6.08 -5.57 1.08
C LYS A 72 -7.31 -5.72 0.20
N LYS A 73 -7.63 -6.96 -0.16
CA LYS A 73 -8.89 -7.33 -0.81
C LYS A 73 -9.94 -7.62 0.25
N ILE A 74 -11.05 -6.88 0.21
CA ILE A 74 -12.23 -7.08 1.05
C ILE A 74 -13.39 -7.31 0.09
N ASP A 75 -13.93 -8.52 0.08
CA ASP A 75 -14.87 -8.98 -0.95
C ASP A 75 -14.28 -8.82 -2.37
N SER A 76 -14.88 -7.96 -3.20
CA SER A 76 -14.38 -7.60 -4.52
C SER A 76 -13.57 -6.32 -4.54
N GLN A 77 -13.50 -5.59 -3.43
CA GLN A 77 -12.88 -4.27 -3.36
C GLN A 77 -11.44 -4.34 -2.88
N VAL A 78 -10.55 -3.60 -3.52
CA VAL A 78 -9.17 -3.44 -3.07
C VAL A 78 -9.04 -2.12 -2.33
N LYS A 79 -8.55 -2.14 -1.09
CA LYS A 79 -8.37 -0.96 -0.25
C LYS A 79 -6.95 -0.89 0.30
N THR A 80 -6.38 0.30 0.29
CA THR A 80 -5.04 0.57 0.84
C THR A 80 -5.10 0.82 2.34
N PHE A 81 -4.27 0.09 3.08
CA PHE A 81 -4.07 0.25 4.51
C PHE A 81 -2.62 0.65 4.80
N ILE A 82 -2.44 1.34 5.92
CA ILE A 82 -1.14 1.74 6.45
C ILE A 82 -0.96 1.23 7.88
N THR A 83 0.26 0.87 8.24
CA THR A 83 0.66 0.54 9.60
C THR A 83 1.92 1.35 9.96
N TYR A 84 2.00 1.76 11.22
CA TYR A 84 3.15 2.47 11.79
C TYR A 84 3.92 1.60 12.79
N ASN A 85 3.44 0.39 13.04
CA ASN A 85 3.90 -0.47 14.14
C ASN A 85 4.08 -1.92 13.68
N LYS A 86 4.71 -2.09 12.50
CA LYS A 86 5.08 -3.39 11.93
C LYS A 86 3.91 -4.34 11.73
N GLY A 87 2.75 -3.80 11.42
CA GLY A 87 1.56 -4.59 11.12
C GLY A 87 0.78 -5.07 12.32
N ARG A 88 1.01 -4.51 13.53
CA ARG A 88 0.14 -4.76 14.68
C ARG A 88 -1.22 -4.11 14.50
N ASP A 89 -1.25 -2.85 14.07
CA ASP A 89 -2.47 -2.09 13.79
C ASP A 89 -2.42 -1.54 12.36
N TRP A 90 -3.55 -1.61 11.67
CA TRP A 90 -3.71 -1.14 10.30
C TRP A 90 -4.90 -0.20 10.19
N THR A 91 -4.73 0.90 9.48
CA THR A 91 -5.78 1.90 9.24
C THR A 91 -5.91 2.21 7.76
N LEU A 92 -7.11 2.60 7.32
CA LEU A 92 -7.30 3.16 5.98
C LEU A 92 -6.60 4.52 5.88
N LEU A 93 -6.23 4.90 4.65
CA LEU A 93 -5.66 6.22 4.38
C LEU A 93 -6.77 7.27 4.33
N GLN A 94 -6.56 8.38 5.02
CA GLN A 94 -7.42 9.55 4.93
C GLN A 94 -7.27 10.20 3.56
N ALA A 95 -8.39 10.55 2.92
CA ALA A 95 -8.36 11.33 1.69
C ALA A 95 -7.92 12.79 1.98
N PRO A 96 -7.29 13.48 1.02
CA PRO A 96 -7.02 14.91 1.13
C PRO A 96 -8.30 15.71 1.41
N ASP A 97 -8.21 16.79 2.18
CA ASP A 97 -9.36 17.65 2.48
C ASP A 97 -9.84 18.45 1.25
N VAL A 98 -8.94 18.72 0.30
CA VAL A 98 -9.19 19.51 -0.91
C VAL A 98 -8.57 18.88 -2.15
N ASP A 99 -9.18 19.12 -3.30
CA ASP A 99 -8.70 18.70 -4.61
C ASP A 99 -7.66 19.70 -5.19
N LEU A 100 -7.19 19.44 -6.41
CA LEU A 100 -6.24 20.30 -7.12
C LEU A 100 -6.73 21.74 -7.38
N ARG A 101 -8.04 21.96 -7.40
CA ARG A 101 -8.67 23.27 -7.59
C ARG A 101 -8.92 23.99 -6.27
N GLY A 102 -8.70 23.31 -5.14
CA GLY A 102 -9.02 23.79 -3.80
C GLY A 102 -10.47 23.54 -3.40
N ASP A 103 -11.23 22.75 -4.18
CA ASP A 103 -12.59 22.37 -3.81
C ASP A 103 -12.56 21.29 -2.72
N PRO A 104 -13.47 21.31 -1.73
CA PRO A 104 -13.49 20.33 -0.66
C PRO A 104 -13.82 18.93 -1.19
N VAL A 105 -13.04 17.94 -0.77
CA VAL A 105 -13.26 16.52 -1.10
C VAL A 105 -14.18 15.90 -0.06
N ASN A 106 -15.37 15.47 -0.47
CA ASN A 106 -16.29 14.76 0.40
C ASN A 106 -16.02 13.25 0.37
N CYS A 107 -15.06 12.79 1.17
CA CYS A 107 -14.68 11.39 1.28
C CYS A 107 -14.53 11.01 2.76
N VAL A 108 -15.41 10.13 3.25
CA VAL A 108 -15.52 9.81 4.68
C VAL A 108 -15.27 8.33 4.94
N LEU A 109 -14.37 8.04 5.87
CA LEU A 109 -14.08 6.69 6.34
C LEU A 109 -15.30 6.04 7.03
N PRO A 110 -15.47 4.71 6.94
CA PRO A 110 -14.65 3.74 6.21
C PRO A 110 -15.12 3.48 4.76
N TYR A 111 -16.12 4.24 4.29
CA TYR A 111 -16.77 4.02 3.00
C TYR A 111 -15.98 4.59 1.83
N CYS A 112 -15.26 5.69 2.06
CA CYS A 112 -14.37 6.33 1.11
C CYS A 112 -13.02 6.61 1.77
N SER A 113 -11.93 6.35 1.06
CA SER A 113 -10.55 6.57 1.50
C SER A 113 -9.63 6.86 0.31
N LEU A 114 -8.39 7.24 0.60
CA LEU A 114 -7.33 7.27 -0.40
C LEU A 114 -6.83 5.83 -0.67
N HIS A 115 -6.64 5.50 -1.94
CA HIS A 115 -6.12 4.22 -2.39
C HIS A 115 -4.94 4.43 -3.32
N LEU A 116 -3.87 3.66 -3.12
CA LEU A 116 -2.59 3.84 -3.81
C LEU A 116 -2.18 2.58 -4.56
N HIS A 117 -1.59 2.80 -5.73
CA HIS A 117 -0.86 1.76 -6.45
C HIS A 117 0.52 1.61 -5.80
N LEU A 118 0.76 0.47 -5.15
CA LEU A 118 1.98 0.22 -4.36
C LEU A 118 3.06 -0.49 -5.17
N LYS A 119 2.78 -0.81 -6.44
CA LYS A 119 3.74 -1.44 -7.33
C LYS A 119 4.88 -0.48 -7.61
N VAL A 120 6.11 -0.97 -7.49
CA VAL A 120 7.29 -0.28 -8.01
C VAL A 120 7.60 -0.90 -9.37
N SER A 121 7.38 -0.16 -10.45
CA SER A 121 7.75 -0.58 -11.79
C SER A 121 9.09 0.04 -12.22
N GLU A 122 9.95 -0.78 -12.82
CA GLU A 122 11.20 -0.34 -13.43
C GLU A 122 10.97 0.47 -14.72
N ASN A 123 9.79 0.36 -15.33
CA ASN A 123 9.45 1.13 -16.51
C ASN A 123 8.96 2.53 -16.11
N PRO A 124 9.65 3.63 -16.49
CA PRO A 124 9.21 4.99 -16.15
C PRO A 124 7.90 5.40 -16.84
N TYR A 125 7.46 4.67 -17.87
CA TYR A 125 6.22 4.92 -18.60
C TYR A 125 5.01 4.17 -18.02
N THR A 126 5.21 3.26 -17.05
CA THR A 126 4.05 2.65 -16.38
C THR A 126 3.49 3.63 -15.36
N THR A 127 2.20 3.90 -15.51
CA THR A 127 1.36 4.51 -14.48
C THR A 127 1.33 3.61 -13.24
N GLY A 128 1.27 4.16 -12.03
CA GLY A 128 1.04 3.32 -10.84
C GLY A 128 2.23 3.14 -9.88
N ASN A 129 3.14 4.12 -9.73
CA ASN A 129 4.32 3.97 -8.86
C ASN A 129 4.18 4.71 -7.51
N ILE A 130 4.67 4.05 -6.45
CA ILE A 130 4.97 4.64 -5.14
C ILE A 130 6.48 4.80 -4.94
N ALA A 131 6.90 5.86 -4.26
CA ALA A 131 8.28 6.11 -3.92
C ALA A 131 8.44 6.82 -2.56
N SER A 132 9.48 6.41 -1.84
CA SER A 132 10.01 7.01 -0.62
C SER A 132 11.55 6.80 -0.60
N ARG A 133 12.29 7.61 0.18
CA ARG A 133 13.76 7.55 0.24
C ARG A 133 14.26 7.76 1.67
N ASP A 134 15.30 7.03 2.07
CA ASP A 134 15.95 7.21 3.38
C ASP A 134 16.53 8.62 3.57
N THR A 135 16.90 9.31 2.49
CA THR A 135 17.40 10.69 2.52
C THR A 135 16.31 11.73 2.75
N ALA A 136 15.04 11.34 2.66
CA ALA A 136 13.88 12.21 2.92
C ALA A 136 12.80 11.46 3.71
N PRO A 137 13.08 11.06 4.97
CA PRO A 137 12.13 10.30 5.78
C PRO A 137 10.80 11.05 5.93
N GLY A 138 9.69 10.33 5.77
CA GLY A 138 8.33 10.87 5.87
C GLY A 138 7.78 11.46 4.56
N ILE A 139 8.61 11.60 3.52
CA ILE A 139 8.11 11.94 2.18
C ILE A 139 7.72 10.67 1.43
N ILE A 140 6.45 10.60 1.03
CA ILE A 140 5.88 9.51 0.23
C ILE A 140 5.16 10.11 -0.96
N VAL A 141 5.51 9.68 -2.16
CA VAL A 141 4.84 10.07 -3.41
C VAL A 141 4.23 8.82 -4.01
N ALA A 142 2.95 8.86 -4.36
CA ALA A 142 2.26 7.71 -4.92
C ALA A 142 1.17 8.13 -5.90
N SER A 143 0.97 7.33 -6.92
CA SER A 143 -0.23 7.40 -7.76
C SER A 143 -1.37 6.58 -7.15
N GLY A 144 -2.59 7.05 -7.31
CA GLY A 144 -3.77 6.40 -6.73
C GLY A 144 -5.07 7.06 -7.11
N ASN A 145 -6.14 6.74 -6.40
CA ASN A 145 -7.45 7.36 -6.54
C ASN A 145 -8.12 7.53 -5.15
N ILE A 146 -9.13 8.41 -5.09
CA ILE A 146 -9.98 8.58 -3.92
C ILE A 146 -11.31 7.91 -4.23
N GLY A 147 -11.82 7.09 -3.31
CA GLY A 147 -13.10 6.42 -3.52
C GLY A 147 -13.33 5.26 -2.56
N SER A 148 -14.23 4.36 -2.94
CA SER A 148 -14.55 3.15 -2.18
C SER A 148 -13.57 1.99 -2.41
N GLU A 149 -12.80 2.04 -3.49
CA GLU A 149 -11.80 1.01 -3.84
C GLU A 149 -10.72 1.57 -4.77
N LEU A 150 -9.61 0.85 -4.88
CA LEU A 150 -8.53 1.14 -5.82
C LEU A 150 -8.98 0.87 -7.26
N THR A 151 -8.80 1.86 -8.14
CA THR A 151 -9.17 1.77 -9.56
C THR A 151 -7.98 2.01 -10.49
N GLU A 152 -8.06 1.45 -11.70
CA GLU A 152 -7.11 1.72 -12.79
C GLU A 152 -7.49 2.98 -13.61
N ASN A 153 -8.69 3.51 -13.37
CA ASN A 153 -9.19 4.73 -13.99
C ASN A 153 -9.01 5.91 -13.04
N GLU A 154 -8.96 7.13 -13.59
CA GLU A 154 -8.94 8.39 -12.83
C GLU A 154 -7.77 8.52 -11.84
N ILE A 155 -6.60 8.04 -12.26
CA ILE A 155 -5.39 8.05 -11.44
C ILE A 155 -4.89 9.48 -11.25
N SER A 156 -4.59 9.82 -10.01
CA SER A 156 -3.97 11.08 -9.61
C SER A 156 -2.68 10.82 -8.84
N MET A 157 -1.79 11.81 -8.82
CA MET A 157 -0.58 11.80 -8.00
C MET A 157 -0.85 12.45 -6.66
N PHE A 158 -0.41 11.79 -5.60
CA PHE A 158 -0.51 12.24 -4.22
C PHE A 158 0.87 12.30 -3.56
N ILE A 159 1.02 13.23 -2.63
CA ILE A 159 2.20 13.34 -1.78
C ILE A 159 1.77 13.42 -0.32
N SER A 160 2.52 12.75 0.54
CA SER A 160 2.55 13.01 1.97
C SER A 160 3.95 13.49 2.35
N SER A 161 4.01 14.49 3.23
CA SER A 161 5.27 15.01 3.80
C SER A 161 5.40 14.72 5.30
N ASP A 162 4.46 13.95 5.87
CA ASP A 162 4.35 13.64 7.29
C ASP A 162 4.11 12.15 7.52
N ALA A 163 4.76 11.31 6.70
CA ALA A 163 4.72 9.86 6.79
C ALA A 163 3.30 9.26 6.63
N GLY A 164 2.51 9.78 5.70
CA GLY A 164 1.20 9.22 5.37
C GLY A 164 0.05 9.62 6.30
N ASN A 165 0.28 10.56 7.23
CA ASN A 165 -0.77 11.09 8.10
C ASN A 165 -1.71 12.04 7.34
N THR A 166 -1.13 12.94 6.53
CA THR A 166 -1.87 13.81 5.62
C THR A 166 -1.39 13.62 4.18
N TRP A 167 -2.33 13.72 3.25
CA TRP A 167 -2.08 13.57 1.82
C TRP A 167 -2.59 14.78 1.07
N ARG A 168 -1.88 15.13 -0.01
CA ARG A 168 -2.25 16.21 -0.93
C ARG A 168 -2.20 15.70 -2.35
N GLN A 169 -3.24 16.01 -3.14
CA GLN A 169 -3.21 15.76 -4.57
C GLN A 169 -2.30 16.79 -5.24
N VAL A 170 -1.43 16.37 -6.17
CA VAL A 170 -0.45 17.25 -6.83
C VAL A 170 -0.52 17.25 -8.35
N ALA A 171 -1.07 16.21 -8.98
CA ALA A 171 -1.30 16.18 -10.41
C ALA A 171 -2.40 15.17 -10.79
N LEU A 172 -3.04 15.37 -11.93
CA LEU A 172 -3.83 14.33 -12.61
C LEU A 172 -2.90 13.52 -13.50
N MET A 173 -3.02 12.20 -13.47
CA MET A 173 -2.30 11.34 -14.40
C MET A 173 -3.17 11.14 -15.64
N VAL A 174 -2.79 11.77 -16.75
CA VAL A 174 -3.45 11.55 -18.04
C VAL A 174 -2.84 10.29 -18.65
N THR A 175 -3.62 9.22 -18.77
CA THR A 175 -3.23 8.07 -19.57
C THR A 175 -3.26 8.48 -21.04
N TYR A 176 -2.10 8.54 -21.69
CA TYR A 176 -2.05 8.58 -23.14
C TYR A 176 -2.47 7.20 -23.64
N VAL A 177 -3.71 7.09 -24.11
CA VAL A 177 -4.14 5.91 -24.86
C VAL A 177 -3.45 5.99 -26.23
N THR A 178 -2.41 5.20 -26.43
CA THR A 178 -1.83 4.92 -27.76
C THR A 178 -2.65 3.89 -28.50
#